data_AF-A0A3E0QVA0-F1
#
_entry.id   AF-A0A3E0QVA0-F1
#
_cell.length_a   1.000
_cell.length_b   1.000
_cell.length_c   1.000
_cell.angle_alpha   90.00
_cell.angle_beta   90.00
_cell.angle_gamma   90.00
#
_symmetry.space_group_name_H-M   'P 1'
#
loop_
_entity.id
_entity.type
_entity.pdbx_description
1 polymer ?
#
loop_
_entity_poly.entity_id
_entity_poly.type
_entity_poly.pdbx_seq_one_letter_code
_entity_poly.pdbx_strand_id
1 'polypeptide(L)'
;MAETAAEGLPDYPVVRYLVFLVFYASAIPFYYALYQAYRLLQYIDRNTAFSESSVDALKKIKYCAVAICICHVLALPLFYLFAQMDDAPGLVIVGCVVPFASVVIAVFAAVLQKLLRHAIDIKTENDLTI
;
A
#
# COMPACT_ATOMS: atom_id res chain seq x y z
N MET A 1 21.52 28.62 28.02
CA MET A 1 21.12 28.89 26.61
C MET A 1 20.49 27.65 25.94
N ALA A 2 19.84 26.75 26.69
CA ALA A 2 19.21 25.54 26.16
C ALA A 2 17.69 25.48 26.42
N GLU A 3 17.08 26.59 26.85
CA GLU A 3 15.69 26.61 27.36
C GLU A 3 14.74 27.49 26.53
N THR A 4 15.23 28.25 25.55
CA THR A 4 14.41 29.23 24.81
C THR A 4 13.98 28.79 23.41
N ALA A 5 14.23 27.54 23.02
CA ALA A 5 13.89 27.02 21.68
C ALA A 5 12.67 26.07 21.66
N ALA A 6 12.00 25.87 22.80
CA ALA A 6 10.84 25.00 22.91
C ALA A 6 9.48 25.75 22.87
N GLU A 7 9.47 27.08 22.94
CA GLU A 7 8.25 27.89 23.08
C GLU A 7 7.67 28.44 21.76
N GLY A 8 8.19 28.03 20.60
CA GLY A 8 7.85 28.64 19.32
C GLY A 8 7.03 27.80 18.33
N LEU A 9 6.78 26.53 18.61
CA LEU A 9 6.02 25.67 17.70
C LEU A 9 4.53 25.85 18.01
N PRO A 10 3.73 26.42 17.10
CA PRO A 10 2.29 26.41 17.27
C PRO A 10 1.88 24.95 17.38
N ASP A 11 1.27 24.59 18.51
CA ASP A 11 0.61 23.30 18.64
C ASP A 11 -0.47 23.28 17.55
N TYR A 12 -0.20 22.55 16.46
CA TYR A 12 -1.18 22.22 15.43
C TYR A 12 -1.73 20.81 15.72
N PRO A 13 -2.47 20.60 16.82
CA PRO A 13 -2.89 19.28 17.25
C PRO A 13 -3.76 18.59 16.18
N VAL A 14 -4.53 19.37 15.41
CA VAL A 14 -5.41 18.87 14.35
C VAL A 14 -4.61 18.27 13.19
N VAL A 15 -3.60 18.98 12.67
CA VAL A 15 -2.81 18.49 11.52
C VAL A 15 -1.99 17.26 11.93
N ARG A 16 -1.35 17.31 13.09
CA ARG A 16 -0.64 16.17 13.68
C ARG A 16 -1.58 14.96 13.84
N TYR A 17 -2.77 15.17 14.39
CA TYR A 17 -3.77 14.11 14.56
C TYR A 17 -4.23 13.53 13.22
N LEU A 18 -4.45 14.37 12.20
CA LEU A 18 -4.83 13.92 10.85
C LEU A 18 -3.73 13.08 10.19
N VAL A 19 -2.46 13.47 10.33
CA VAL A 19 -1.33 12.68 9.82
C VAL A 19 -1.30 11.31 10.48
N PHE A 20 -1.37 11.24 11.81
CA PHE A 20 -1.45 9.95 12.51
C PHE A 20 -2.66 9.14 12.08
N LEU A 21 -3.82 9.77 11.89
CA LEU A 21 -5.03 9.11 11.45
C LEU A 21 -4.88 8.47 10.07
N VAL A 22 -4.20 9.12 9.12
CA VAL A 22 -3.89 8.55 7.79
C VAL A 22 -2.98 7.32 7.93
N PHE A 23 -1.93 7.40 8.75
CA PHE A 23 -1.05 6.25 8.99
C PHE A 23 -1.79 5.08 9.63
N TYR A 24 -2.58 5.31 10.69
CA TYR A 24 -3.39 4.27 11.32
C TYR A 24 -4.45 3.69 10.38
N ALA A 25 -5.11 4.52 9.57
CA ALA A 25 -6.08 4.07 8.58
C ALA A 25 -5.44 3.18 7.51
N SER A 26 -4.24 3.53 7.05
CA SER A 26 -3.48 2.76 6.06
C SER A 26 -2.80 1.50 6.62
N ALA A 27 -2.61 1.43 7.94
CA ALA A 27 -2.03 0.25 8.59
C ALA A 27 -2.93 -1.00 8.41
N ILE A 28 -4.25 -0.82 8.43
CA ILE A 28 -5.21 -1.91 8.25
C ILE A 28 -5.03 -2.63 6.89
N PRO A 29 -5.13 -1.93 5.73
CA PRO A 29 -4.89 -2.57 4.43
C PRO A 29 -3.45 -3.06 4.27
N PHE A 30 -2.47 -2.42 4.90
CA PHE A 30 -1.07 -2.88 4.89
C PHE A 30 -0.91 -4.26 5.54
N TYR A 31 -1.36 -4.44 6.78
CA TYR A 31 -1.28 -5.73 7.46
C TYR A 31 -2.13 -6.81 6.79
N TYR A 32 -3.28 -6.42 6.24
CA TYR A 32 -4.09 -7.36 5.47
C TYR A 32 -3.40 -7.79 4.17
N ALA A 33 -2.74 -6.88 3.44
CA ALA A 33 -1.93 -7.23 2.29
C ALA A 33 -0.78 -8.19 2.66
N LEU A 34 -0.10 -7.93 3.78
CA LEU A 34 0.97 -8.79 4.29
C LEU A 34 0.45 -10.20 4.61
N TYR A 35 -0.73 -10.31 5.21
CA TYR A 35 -1.38 -11.59 5.46
C TYR A 35 -1.70 -12.34 4.16
N GLN A 36 -2.20 -11.65 3.12
CA GLN A 36 -2.44 -12.27 1.82
C GLN A 36 -1.14 -12.69 1.12
N ALA A 37 -0.06 -11.92 1.26
CA ALA A 37 1.26 -12.30 0.75
C ALA A 37 1.80 -13.56 1.44
N TYR A 38 1.62 -13.67 2.76
CA TYR A 38 1.97 -14.87 3.50
C TYR A 38 1.15 -16.09 3.04
N ARG A 39 -0.17 -15.92 2.81
CA ARG A 39 -0.99 -17.00 2.24
C ARG A 39 -0.53 -17.43 0.85
N LEU A 40 -0.13 -16.47 0.01
CA LEU A 40 0.41 -16.77 -1.31
C LEU A 40 1.69 -17.62 -1.21
N LEU A 41 2.58 -17.30 -0.26
CA LEU A 41 3.76 -18.11 0.02
C LEU A 41 3.40 -19.53 0.47
N GLN A 42 2.38 -19.69 1.31
CA GLN A 42 1.88 -21.01 1.71
C GLN A 42 1.31 -21.81 0.53
N TYR A 43 0.66 -21.17 -0.46
CA TYR A 43 0.19 -21.86 -1.66
C TYR A 43 1.36 -22.35 -2.53
N ILE A 44 2.44 -21.58 -2.60
CA ILE A 44 3.67 -21.98 -3.28
C ILE A 44 4.28 -23.19 -2.59
N ASP A 45 4.44 -23.14 -1.27
CA ASP A 45 5.00 -24.23 -0.46
C ASP A 45 4.19 -25.53 -0.59
N ARG A 46 2.86 -25.42 -0.70
CA ARG A 46 1.94 -26.56 -0.90
C ARG A 46 1.79 -27.01 -2.35
N ASN A 47 2.57 -26.49 -3.30
CA ASN A 47 2.43 -26.77 -4.74
C ASN A 47 1.03 -26.45 -5.32
N THR A 48 0.29 -25.54 -4.69
CA THR A 48 -1.06 -25.07 -5.12
C THR A 48 -1.04 -23.63 -5.63
N ALA A 49 0.15 -23.14 -6.02
CA ALA A 49 0.35 -21.78 -6.54
C ALA A 49 -0.55 -21.46 -7.74
N PHE A 50 -0.72 -22.42 -8.66
CA PHE A 50 -1.62 -22.30 -9.82
C PHE A 50 -3.06 -22.67 -9.44
N SER A 51 -3.67 -21.87 -8.58
CA SER A 51 -5.06 -22.01 -8.17
C SER A 51 -5.78 -20.67 -8.15
N GLU A 52 -7.11 -20.71 -8.27
CA GLU A 52 -7.98 -19.53 -8.14
C GLU A 52 -7.74 -18.81 -6.80
N SER A 53 -7.41 -19.55 -5.74
CA SER A 53 -7.09 -19.00 -4.42
C SER A 53 -5.86 -18.08 -4.42
N SER A 54 -4.85 -18.39 -5.25
CA SER A 54 -3.66 -17.54 -5.42
C SER A 54 -3.97 -16.28 -6.23
N VAL A 55 -4.81 -16.40 -7.26
CA VAL A 55 -5.30 -15.24 -8.04
C VAL A 55 -6.09 -14.30 -7.14
N ASP A 56 -6.93 -14.84 -6.27
CA ASP A 56 -7.70 -14.07 -5.29
C ASP A 56 -6.81 -13.39 -4.24
N ALA A 57 -5.73 -14.06 -3.80
CA ALA A 57 -4.75 -13.43 -2.91
C ALA A 57 -4.08 -12.22 -3.58
N LEU A 58 -3.62 -12.36 -4.83
CA LEU A 58 -3.05 -11.25 -5.62
C LEU A 58 -4.05 -10.11 -5.85
N LYS A 59 -5.32 -10.45 -6.13
CA LYS A 59 -6.40 -9.48 -6.28
C LYS A 59 -6.61 -8.67 -5.00
N LYS A 60 -6.57 -9.32 -3.83
CA LYS A 60 -6.68 -8.65 -2.53
C LYS A 60 -5.47 -7.75 -2.24
N ILE A 61 -4.25 -8.22 -2.51
CA ILE A 61 -3.01 -7.41 -2.36
C ILE A 61 -3.11 -6.13 -3.21
N LYS A 62 -3.54 -6.26 -4.47
CA LYS A 62 -3.76 -5.11 -5.37
C LYS A 62 -4.76 -4.10 -4.78
N TYR A 63 -5.92 -4.56 -4.29
CA TYR A 63 -6.91 -3.65 -3.71
C TYR A 63 -6.40 -2.93 -2.47
N CYS A 64 -5.63 -3.62 -1.62
CA CYS A 64 -4.99 -2.98 -0.47
C CYS A 64 -3.97 -1.92 -0.88
N ALA A 65 -3.13 -2.21 -1.88
CA ALA A 65 -2.19 -1.24 -2.41
C ALA A 65 -2.92 0.01 -2.97
N VAL A 66 -4.02 -0.19 -3.70
CA VAL A 66 -4.86 0.93 -4.18
C VAL A 66 -5.47 1.72 -3.02
N ALA A 67 -5.96 1.05 -1.97
CA ALA A 67 -6.53 1.72 -0.80
C ALA A 67 -5.48 2.56 -0.05
N ILE A 68 -4.27 2.04 0.14
CA ILE A 68 -3.15 2.77 0.76
C ILE A 68 -2.78 3.99 -0.10
N CYS A 69 -2.74 3.82 -1.42
CA CYS A 69 -2.46 4.90 -2.36
C CYS A 69 -3.49 6.02 -2.23
N ILE A 70 -4.79 5.71 -2.32
CA ILE A 70 -5.86 6.70 -2.21
C ILE A 70 -5.80 7.43 -0.86
N CYS A 71 -5.61 6.69 0.23
CA CYS A 71 -5.50 7.25 1.57
C CYS A 71 -4.37 8.29 1.67
N HIS A 72 -3.19 7.99 1.12
CA HIS A 72 -2.05 8.91 1.15
C HIS A 72 -2.15 10.04 0.12
N VAL A 73 -2.74 9.81 -1.06
CA VAL A 73 -2.99 10.87 -2.04
C VAL A 73 -3.94 11.92 -1.48
N LEU A 74 -4.99 11.49 -0.75
CA LEU A 74 -5.91 12.41 -0.06
C LEU A 74 -5.23 13.18 1.07
N ALA A 75 -4.12 12.67 1.61
CA ALA A 75 -3.32 13.35 2.62
C ALA A 75 -2.30 14.34 2.02
N LEU A 76 -1.96 14.26 0.73
CA LEU A 76 -0.99 15.16 0.09
C LEU A 76 -1.31 16.67 0.22
N PRO A 77 -2.57 17.13 0.11
CA PRO A 77 -2.91 18.53 0.36
C PRO A 77 -2.57 18.97 1.79
N LEU A 78 -2.73 18.08 2.78
CA LEU A 78 -2.34 18.36 4.16
C LEU A 78 -0.81 18.48 4.29
N PHE A 79 -0.06 17.60 3.64
CA PHE A 79 1.41 17.70 3.59
C PHE A 79 1.88 18.97 2.90
N TYR A 80 1.20 19.45 1.85
CA TYR A 80 1.51 20.70 1.17
C TYR A 80 1.31 21.92 2.08
N LEU A 81 0.17 21.99 2.78
CA LEU A 81 -0.09 23.06 3.74
C LEU A 81 0.96 23.09 4.86
N PHE A 82 1.34 21.92 5.37
CA PHE A 82 2.36 21.81 6.41
C PHE A 82 3.76 22.20 5.91
N ALA A 83 4.14 21.77 4.70
CA ALA A 83 5.40 22.14 4.07
C ALA A 83 5.55 23.65 3.87
N GLN A 84 4.44 24.35 3.61
CA GLN A 84 4.41 25.80 3.49
C GLN A 84 4.50 26.51 4.86
N MET A 85 4.00 25.90 5.93
CA MET A 85 4.05 26.44 7.29
C MET A 85 5.44 26.32 7.93
N ASP A 86 6.08 25.16 7.80
CA ASP A 86 7.41 24.86 8.37
C ASP A 86 8.57 25.28 7.45
N ASP A 87 8.28 26.00 6.36
CA ASP A 87 9.25 26.43 5.33
C ASP A 87 10.10 25.26 4.79
N ALA A 88 9.47 24.07 4.70
CA ALA A 88 10.10 22.79 4.40
C ALA A 88 9.48 22.14 3.15
N PRO A 89 9.74 22.67 1.95
CA PRO A 89 9.10 22.21 0.70
C PRO A 89 9.40 20.74 0.36
N GLY A 90 10.51 20.18 0.86
CA GLY A 90 10.90 18.79 0.64
C GLY A 90 9.94 17.76 1.24
N LEU A 91 9.12 18.13 2.23
CA LEU A 91 8.19 17.21 2.90
C LEU A 91 7.12 16.65 1.94
N VAL A 92 6.71 17.44 0.94
CA VAL A 92 5.74 17.00 -0.08
C VAL A 92 6.31 15.83 -0.89
N ILE A 93 7.60 15.88 -1.24
CA ILE A 93 8.28 14.82 -2.00
C ILE A 93 8.33 13.54 -1.16
N VAL A 94 8.63 13.65 0.14
CA VAL A 94 8.60 12.51 1.07
C VAL A 94 7.19 11.91 1.16
N GLY A 95 6.16 12.75 1.22
CA GLY A 95 4.75 12.32 1.21
C GLY A 95 4.34 11.56 -0.05
N CYS A 96 5.00 11.81 -1.19
CA CYS A 96 4.75 11.12 -2.45
C CYS A 96 5.36 9.71 -2.53
N VAL A 97 6.30 9.34 -1.64
CA VAL A 97 6.98 8.04 -1.68
C VAL A 97 6.01 6.88 -1.46
N VAL A 98 5.13 7.01 -0.47
CA VAL A 98 4.15 5.97 -0.11
C VAL A 98 3.13 5.69 -1.22
N PRO A 99 2.43 6.68 -1.80
CA PRO A 99 1.51 6.43 -2.89
C PRO A 99 2.23 5.91 -4.14
N PHE A 100 3.45 6.38 -4.43
CA PHE A 100 4.25 5.85 -5.53
C PHE A 100 4.58 4.37 -5.34
N ALA A 101 5.09 3.97 -4.17
CA ALA A 101 5.35 2.57 -3.84
C ALA A 101 4.08 1.72 -3.93
N SER A 102 2.94 2.27 -3.50
CA SER A 102 1.64 1.60 -3.56
C SER A 102 1.18 1.36 -5.00
N VAL A 103 1.39 2.33 -5.90
CA VAL A 103 1.11 2.15 -7.35
C VAL A 103 1.99 1.05 -7.94
N VAL A 104 3.29 1.05 -7.64
CA VAL A 104 4.21 0.01 -8.09
C VAL A 104 3.71 -1.37 -7.66
N ILE A 105 3.41 -1.55 -6.37
CA ILE A 105 2.87 -2.82 -5.83
C ILE A 105 1.56 -3.20 -6.53
N ALA A 106 0.64 -2.26 -6.73
CA ALA A 106 -0.65 -2.53 -7.39
C ALA A 106 -0.46 -2.99 -8.85
N VAL A 107 0.45 -2.36 -9.59
CA VAL A 107 0.78 -2.74 -10.97
C VAL A 107 1.41 -4.13 -11.01
N PHE A 108 2.41 -4.40 -10.17
CA PHE A 108 3.03 -5.72 -10.09
C PHE A 108 2.02 -6.81 -9.72
N ALA A 109 1.18 -6.57 -8.70
CA ALA A 109 0.13 -7.51 -8.32
C ALA A 109 -0.88 -7.75 -9.46
N ALA A 110 -1.23 -6.72 -10.23
CA ALA A 110 -2.12 -6.85 -11.38
C ALA A 110 -1.50 -7.67 -12.52
N VAL A 111 -0.21 -7.45 -12.81
CA VAL A 111 0.54 -8.22 -13.81
C VAL A 111 0.61 -9.70 -13.38
N LEU A 112 1.03 -9.98 -12.15
CA LEU A 112 1.08 -11.34 -11.62
C LEU A 112 -0.30 -12.00 -11.60
N GLN A 113 -1.35 -11.26 -11.23
CA GLN A 113 -2.73 -11.75 -11.26
C GLN A 113 -3.12 -12.23 -12.67
N LYS A 114 -2.80 -11.45 -13.70
CA LYS A 114 -3.11 -11.78 -15.10
C LYS A 114 -2.30 -12.99 -15.60
N LEU A 115 -1.00 -13.02 -15.31
CA LEU A 115 -0.12 -14.12 -15.69
C LEU A 115 -0.54 -15.44 -15.04
N LEU A 116 -0.87 -15.39 -13.76
CA LEU A 116 -1.28 -16.58 -13.02
C LEU A 116 -2.63 -17.11 -13.50
N ARG A 117 -3.57 -16.22 -13.84
CA ARG A 117 -4.85 -16.61 -14.44
C ARG A 117 -4.66 -17.35 -15.76
N HIS A 118 -3.85 -16.80 -16.66
CA HIS A 118 -3.52 -17.47 -17.92
C HIS A 118 -2.86 -18.83 -17.71
N ALA A 119 -1.95 -18.96 -16.74
CA ALA A 119 -1.31 -20.24 -16.44
C ALA A 119 -2.30 -21.29 -15.90
N ILE A 120 -3.30 -20.86 -15.10
CA ILE A 120 -4.37 -21.73 -14.61
C ILE A 120 -5.25 -22.21 -15.77
N ASP A 121 -5.62 -21.31 -16.69
CA ASP A 121 -6.47 -21.66 -17.83
C ASP A 121 -5.79 -22.73 -18.72
N ILE A 122 -4.49 -22.55 -19.02
CA ILE A 122 -3.69 -23.53 -19.79
C ILE A 122 -3.62 -24.88 -19.06
N LYS A 123 -3.35 -24.88 -17.75
CA LYS A 123 -3.31 -26.11 -16.96
C LYS A 123 -4.65 -26.84 -16.98
N THR A 124 -5.74 -26.09 -16.83
CA THR A 124 -7.11 -26.63 -16.83
C THR A 124 -7.46 -27.27 -18.17
N GLU A 125 -7.08 -26.65 -19.29
CA GLU A 125 -7.27 -27.21 -20.63
C GLU A 125 -6.48 -28.50 -20.84
N ASN A 126 -5.21 -28.53 -20.40
CA ASN A 126 -4.38 -29.72 -20.46
C ASN A 126 -4.97 -30.88 -19.64
N ASP A 127 -5.47 -30.60 -18.43
CA ASP A 127 -6.08 -31.61 -17.55
C ASP A 127 -7.43 -32.16 -18.10
N LEU A 128 -8.10 -31.43 -19.01
CA LEU A 128 -9.35 -31.85 -19.65
C LEU A 128 -9.16 -32.67 -20.94
N THR A 129 -7.97 -32.64 -21.52
CA THR A 129 -7.70 -33.26 -22.84
C THR A 129 -6.93 -34.59 -22.74
N ILE A 130 -6.39 -34.92 -21.55
CA ILE A 130 -5.65 -36.16 -21.27
C ILE A 130 -6.55 -37.16 -20.55
#